data_AF-B6GDC6-F1
#
_entry.id   AF-B6GDC6-F1
#
_cell.length_a   1.000
_cell.length_b   1.000
_cell.length_c   1.000
_cell.angle_alpha   90.00
_cell.angle_beta   90.00
_cell.angle_gamma   90.00
#
_symmetry.space_group_name_H-M   'P 1'
#
loop_
_entity.id
_entity.type
_entity.pdbx_description
1 polymer ?
#
loop_
_entity_poly.entity_id
_entity_poly.type
_entity_poly.pdbx_seq_one_letter_code
_entity_poly.pdbx_strand_id
1 'polypeptide(L)' 'MSELSGRYPLADLLEAAGLARSSYYYALAHPKAPTRPELREAVGEIFSRTPNGCGHRQIAMCLRAERAVRIADKTVC' A
#
# COMPACT_ATOMS: atom_id res chain seq x y z
N MET A 1 -3.54 -2.78 7.61
CA MET A 1 -2.92 -2.43 8.91
C MET A 1 -3.91 -2.32 10.07
N SER A 2 -5.22 -2.47 9.87
CA SER A 2 -6.20 -2.34 10.97
C SER A 2 -6.44 -3.61 11.77
N GLU A 3 -5.94 -4.78 11.33
CA GLU A 3 -6.25 -6.06 12.00
C GLU A 3 -5.52 -6.26 13.33
N LEU A 4 -4.41 -5.55 13.55
CA LEU A 4 -3.59 -5.65 14.77
C LEU A 4 -3.77 -4.45 15.71
N SER A 5 -4.21 -3.31 15.16
CA SER A 5 -4.44 -2.08 15.92
C SER A 5 -5.61 -2.28 16.88
N GLY A 6 -5.34 -2.20 18.19
CA GLY A 6 -6.33 -2.40 19.25
C GLY A 6 -6.35 -3.80 19.87
N ARG A 7 -5.63 -4.78 19.29
CA ARG A 7 -5.42 -6.11 19.90
C ARG A 7 -4.12 -6.20 20.71
N TYR A 8 -3.12 -5.41 20.35
CA TYR A 8 -1.83 -5.33 21.04
C TYR A 8 -1.48 -3.87 21.34
N PRO A 9 -0.69 -3.60 22.41
CA PRO A 9 -0.16 -2.27 22.66
C PRO A 9 0.60 -1.74 21.45
N LEU A 10 0.40 -0.46 21.12
CA LEU A 10 1.09 0.18 20.01
C LEU A 10 2.62 0.12 20.18
N ALA A 11 3.12 0.18 21.41
CA ALA A 11 4.54 0.08 21.69
C ALA A 11 5.12 -1.26 21.17
N ASP A 12 4.48 -2.38 21.49
CA ASP A 12 4.92 -3.72 21.11
C ASP A 12 4.87 -3.90 19.58
N LEU A 13 3.83 -3.36 18.92
CA LEU A 13 3.73 -3.39 17.47
C LEU A 13 4.85 -2.59 16.78
N LEU A 14 5.20 -1.44 17.34
CA LEU A 14 6.27 -0.59 16.82
C LEU A 14 7.65 -1.22 17.06
N GLU A 15 7.86 -1.85 18.21
CA GLU A 15 9.07 -2.62 18.51
C GLU A 15 9.24 -3.80 17.56
N ALA A 16 8.19 -4.61 17.37
CA ALA A 16 8.22 -5.74 16.43
C ALA A 16 8.45 -5.30 14.97
N ALA A 17 7.98 -4.10 14.59
CA ALA A 17 8.20 -3.50 13.28
C ALA A 17 9.53 -2.75 13.14
N GLY A 18 10.31 -2.59 14.23
CA GLY A 18 11.54 -1.79 14.23
C GLY A 18 11.32 -0.31 13.95
N LEU A 19 10.13 0.23 14.26
CA LEU A 19 9.72 1.59 13.92
C LEU A 19 9.71 2.50 15.17
N ALA A 20 10.33 3.68 15.06
CA ALA A 20 10.26 4.67 16.13
C ALA A 20 8.84 5.28 16.25
N ARG A 21 8.41 5.57 17.48
CA ARG A 21 7.13 6.27 17.75
C ARG A 21 7.01 7.59 17.00
N SER A 22 8.10 8.37 16.93
CA SER A 22 8.13 9.64 16.18
C SER A 22 7.85 9.44 14.70
N SER A 23 8.43 8.40 14.07
CA SER A 23 8.18 8.05 12.67
C SER A 23 6.73 7.64 12.43
N TYR A 24 6.15 6.85 13.35
CA TYR A 24 4.74 6.48 13.30
C TYR A 24 3.81 7.69 13.34
N TYR A 25 3.99 8.58 14.33
CA TYR A 25 3.15 9.78 14.45
C TYR A 25 3.42 10.79 13.33
N TYR A 26 4.66 10.88 12.82
CA TYR A 26 4.97 11.71 11.66
C TYR A 26 4.21 11.25 10.42
N ALA A 27 4.18 9.93 10.16
CA ALA A 27 3.46 9.36 9.03
C ALA A 27 1.93 9.53 9.17
N LEU A 28 1.40 9.44 10.39
CA LEU A 28 -0.01 9.73 10.67
C LEU A 28 -0.37 11.20 10.42
N ALA A 29 0.50 12.13 10.82
CA ALA A 29 0.28 13.55 10.63
C ALA A 29 0.47 14.00 9.17
N HIS A 30 1.25 13.26 8.39
CA HIS A 30 1.58 13.60 7.00
C HIS A 30 1.21 12.45 6.06
N PRO A 31 -0.09 12.16 5.87
CA PRO A 31 -0.51 11.15 4.91
C PRO A 31 -0.06 11.57 3.51
N LYS A 32 0.74 10.73 2.85
CA LYS A 32 1.10 10.96 1.45
C LYS A 32 -0.12 10.80 0.57
N ALA A 33 -0.50 11.88 -0.11
CA ALA A 33 -1.53 11.82 -1.13
C ALA A 33 -1.06 10.92 -2.29
N PRO A 34 -1.88 9.97 -2.74
CA PRO A 34 -1.55 9.19 -3.93
C PRO A 34 -1.50 10.12 -5.15
N THR A 35 -0.47 9.98 -5.98
CA THR A 35 -0.31 10.79 -7.19
C THR A 35 -1.41 10.52 -8.23
N ARG A 36 -2.00 9.32 -8.21
CA ARG A 36 -3.04 8.87 -9.14
C ARG A 36 -4.18 8.17 -8.38
N PRO A 37 -5.02 8.93 -7.65
CA PRO A 37 -6.09 8.36 -6.84
C PRO A 37 -7.08 7.54 -7.66
N GLU A 38 -7.30 7.88 -8.93
CA GLU A 38 -8.21 7.19 -9.84
C GLU A 38 -7.82 5.73 -10.12
N LEU A 39 -6.56 5.36 -9.89
CA LEU A 39 -6.08 3.99 -10.08
C LEU A 39 -6.17 3.13 -8.83
N ARG A 40 -6.48 3.70 -7.66
CA ARG A 40 -6.36 3.02 -6.37
C ARG A 40 -7.28 1.80 -6.28
N GLU A 41 -8.51 1.91 -6.77
CA GLU A 41 -9.45 0.79 -6.80
C GLU A 41 -8.98 -0.32 -7.74
N ALA A 42 -8.52 0.04 -8.94
CA ALA A 42 -8.00 -0.91 -9.92
C ALA A 42 -6.76 -1.66 -9.40
N VAL A 43 -5.85 -0.95 -8.69
CA VAL A 43 -4.68 -1.57 -8.04
C VAL A 43 -5.14 -2.57 -6.97
N GLY A 44 -6.11 -2.22 -6.14
CA GLY A 44 -6.67 -3.12 -5.11
C GLY A 44 -7.34 -4.35 -5.71
N GLU A 45 -8.11 -4.19 -6.78
CA GLU A 45 -8.73 -5.30 -7.52
C GLU A 45 -7.66 -6.26 -8.06
N ILE A 46 -6.66 -5.75 -8.78
CA ILE A 46 -5.61 -6.58 -9.39
C ILE A 46 -4.76 -7.27 -8.32
N PHE A 47 -4.41 -6.57 -7.24
CA PHE A 47 -3.71 -7.16 -6.09
C PHE A 47 -4.47 -8.36 -5.53
N SER A 48 -5.78 -8.23 -5.37
CA SER A 48 -6.66 -9.24 -4.76
C SER A 48 -6.92 -10.47 -5.65
N ARG A 49 -6.50 -10.46 -6.92
CA ARG A 49 -6.66 -11.62 -7.83
C ARG A 49 -5.83 -12.84 -7.41
N THR A 50 -4.86 -12.64 -6.53
CA THR A 50 -4.01 -13.71 -5.99
C THR A 50 -4.11 -13.76 -4.48
N PRO A 51 -4.12 -14.95 -3.83
CA PRO A 51 -4.29 -15.07 -2.38
C PRO A 51 -3.29 -14.27 -1.54
N ASN A 52 -2.05 -14.14 -2.01
CA ASN A 52 -0.97 -13.43 -1.31
C ASN A 52 -0.74 -12.00 -1.81
N GLY A 53 -1.58 -11.52 -2.74
CA GLY A 53 -1.29 -10.30 -3.48
C GLY A 53 -0.30 -10.51 -4.62
N CYS A 54 -0.45 -9.73 -5.69
CA CYS A 54 0.49 -9.73 -6.81
C CYS A 54 1.50 -8.58 -6.67
N GLY A 55 2.71 -8.77 -7.20
CA GLY A 55 3.78 -7.77 -7.12
C GLY A 55 3.49 -6.53 -7.96
N HIS A 56 4.08 -5.38 -7.60
CA HIS A 56 3.85 -4.09 -8.27
C HIS A 56 4.10 -4.13 -9.79
N ARG A 57 5.06 -4.93 -10.28
CA ARG A 57 5.29 -5.13 -11.72
C ARG A 57 4.11 -5.82 -12.41
N GLN A 58 3.52 -6.83 -11.77
CA GLN A 58 2.35 -7.53 -12.30
C GLN A 58 1.14 -6.60 -12.33
N ILE A 59 0.95 -5.80 -11.28
CA ILE A 59 -0.10 -4.77 -11.24
C ILE A 59 0.11 -3.75 -12.37
N ALA A 60 1.33 -3.26 -12.56
CA ALA A 60 1.65 -2.33 -13.65
C ALA A 60 1.39 -2.94 -15.03
N MET A 61 1.68 -4.23 -15.22
CA MET A 61 1.38 -4.95 -16.45
C MET A 61 -0.14 -5.03 -16.70
N CYS A 62 -0.92 -5.45 -15.70
CA CYS A 62 -2.39 -5.52 -15.81
C CYS A 62 -3.01 -4.13 -16.09
N LEU A 63 -2.55 -3.07 -15.41
CA LEU A 63 -3.03 -1.70 -15.66
C LEU A 63 -2.79 -1.24 -17.10
N ARG A 64 -1.64 -1.60 -17.69
CA ARG A 64 -1.33 -1.28 -19.09
C ARG A 64 -2.18 -2.11 -20.05
N ALA A 65 -2.30 -3.41 -19.81
CA ALA A 65 -2.97 -4.34 -20.71
C ALA A 65 -4.50 -4.19 -20.70
N GLU A 66 -5.11 -4.06 -19.52
CA GLU A 66 -6.56 -4.12 -19.35
C GLU A 66 -7.20 -2.73 -19.35
N ARG A 67 -6.48 -1.70 -18.91
CA ARG A 67 -7.01 -0.33 -18.75
C ARG A 67 -6.32 0.70 -19.64
N ALA A 68 -5.41 0.27 -20.51
CA ALA A 68 -4.62 1.13 -21.40
C ALA A 68 -3.87 2.28 -20.68
N VAL A 69 -3.57 2.10 -19.38
CA VAL A 69 -2.96 3.15 -18.56
C VAL A 69 -1.44 3.17 -18.77
N ARG A 70 -0.91 4.32 -19.22
CA ARG A 70 0.54 4.54 -19.24
C ARG A 70 1.04 4.87 -17.83
N ILE A 71 1.67 3.91 -17.17
CA ILE A 71 2.21 4.05 -15.82
C ILE A 71 3.59 3.37 -15.72
N ALA A 72 4.50 3.90 -14.91
CA ALA A 72 5.78 3.26 -14.61
C ALA A 72 5.63 2.33 -13.40
N ASP A 73 6.44 1.27 -13.32
CA ASP A 73 6.35 0.28 -12.24
C ASP A 73 6.50 0.91 -10.85
N LYS A 74 7.43 1.87 -10.71
CA LYS A 74 7.67 2.62 -9.46
C LYS A 74 6.50 3.48 -9.01
N THR A 75 5.57 3.81 -9.91
CA THR A 75 4.41 4.66 -9.62
C THR A 75 3.24 3.87 -9.03
N VAL A 76 3.28 2.54 -9.12
CA VAL A 76 2.28 1.63 -8.53
C VAL A 76 2.56 1.37 -7.04
N CYS A 77 3.74 1.74 -6.54
CA CYS A 77 4.23 1.49 -5.18
C CYS A 77 3.72 2.51 -4.16
#